data_AF-A0A1Y2D982-F1
#
_entry.id   AF-A0A1Y2D982-F1
#
_cell.length_a   1.000
_cell.length_b   1.000
_cell.length_c   1.000
_cell.angle_alpha   90.00
_cell.angle_beta   90.00
_cell.angle_gamma   90.00
#
_symmetry.space_group_name_H-M   'P 1'
#
loop_
_entity.id
_entity.type
_entity.pdbx_description
1 polymer ?
#
loop_
_entity_poly.entity_id
_entity_poly.type
_entity_poly.pdbx_seq_one_letter_code
_entity_poly.pdbx_strand_id
1 'polypeptide(L)'
;MQEKVRAIEICNVDDFQKLTSDDTKKLKSVTFRDMKIDEIFVEKFWELFSSGVDNLTFDQCNLSEDCNFSDLFDGDYQVTNLSFTRCGIELDDIDSILCRVYPYCIKNLNLTNNGLKHDELAPLLRDRLGSFANSINCSV
;
A
#
# COMPACT_ATOMS: atom_id res chain seq x y z
N MET A 1 -26.04 4.18 -13.23
CA MET A 1 -24.98 5.20 -13.15
C MET A 1 -23.69 4.50 -12.76
N GLN A 2 -22.70 4.40 -13.65
CA GLN A 2 -21.36 3.96 -13.27
C GLN A 2 -20.74 5.11 -12.48
N GLU A 3 -20.51 4.93 -11.18
CA GLU A 3 -19.63 5.84 -10.43
C GLU A 3 -18.28 5.82 -11.14
N LYS A 4 -17.86 6.96 -11.70
CA LYS A 4 -16.47 7.14 -12.10
C LYS A 4 -15.64 6.88 -10.85
N VAL A 5 -14.93 5.75 -10.82
CA VAL A 5 -13.89 5.48 -9.83
C VAL A 5 -12.96 6.70 -9.88
N ARG A 6 -12.97 7.51 -8.81
CA ARG A 6 -12.06 8.65 -8.73
C ARG A 6 -10.71 8.09 -8.34
N ALA A 7 -9.85 7.99 -9.34
CA ALA A 7 -8.48 7.54 -9.23
C ALA A 7 -7.55 8.72 -9.47
N ILE A 8 -6.41 8.73 -8.80
CA ILE A 8 -5.32 9.66 -9.06
C ILE A 8 -4.01 8.89 -9.15
N GLU A 9 -3.12 9.36 -10.02
CA GLU A 9 -1.72 8.93 -10.07
C GLU A 9 -0.85 10.15 -9.71
N ILE A 10 0.10 9.94 -8.81
CA ILE A 10 0.96 10.96 -8.22
C ILE A 10 2.40 10.55 -8.49
N CYS A 11 3.10 11.34 -9.30
CA CYS A 11 4.46 11.02 -9.76
C CYS A 11 5.52 12.02 -9.30
N ASN A 12 5.16 12.95 -8.43
CA ASN A 12 6.11 13.89 -7.82
C ASN A 12 5.60 14.35 -6.44
N VAL A 13 6.55 14.69 -5.56
CA VAL A 13 6.25 15.09 -4.18
C VAL A 13 5.59 16.46 -4.11
N ASP A 14 5.93 17.38 -5.00
CA ASP A 14 5.39 18.75 -4.96
C ASP A 14 3.88 18.78 -5.22
N ASP A 15 3.40 17.95 -6.14
CA ASP A 15 1.97 17.80 -6.43
C ASP A 15 1.26 17.02 -5.34
N PHE A 16 1.95 16.04 -4.73
CA PHE A 16 1.43 15.36 -3.55
C PHE A 16 1.18 16.33 -2.39
N GLN A 17 2.14 17.22 -2.12
CA GLN A 17 2.06 18.22 -1.05
C GLN A 17 0.94 19.25 -1.27
N LYS A 18 0.57 19.51 -2.54
CA LYS A 18 -0.54 20.42 -2.88
C LYS A 18 -1.92 19.81 -2.68
N LEU A 19 -2.03 18.48 -2.56
CA LEU A 19 -3.32 17.83 -2.34
C LEU A 19 -3.88 18.20 -0.97
N THR A 20 -5.19 18.39 -0.93
CA THR A 20 -5.96 18.67 0.28
C THR A 20 -6.85 17.49 0.64
N SER A 21 -7.30 17.44 1.89
CA SER A 21 -8.28 16.42 2.31
C SER A 21 -9.58 16.45 1.51
N ASP A 22 -9.97 17.62 0.98
CA ASP A 22 -11.16 17.73 0.12
C ASP A 22 -10.95 17.08 -1.25
N ASP A 23 -9.73 17.12 -1.80
CA ASP A 23 -9.37 16.42 -3.04
C ASP A 23 -9.43 14.91 -2.85
N THR A 24 -9.02 14.41 -1.67
CA THR A 24 -8.87 12.97 -1.40
C THR A 24 -10.13 12.28 -0.88
N LYS A 25 -11.07 13.01 -0.26
CA LYS A 25 -12.32 12.48 0.34
C LYS A 25 -13.14 11.52 -0.52
N LYS A 26 -13.05 11.63 -1.85
CA LYS A 26 -13.85 10.80 -2.78
C LYS A 26 -12.99 9.85 -3.60
N LEU A 27 -11.68 9.80 -3.36
CA LEU A 27 -10.79 8.89 -4.05
C LEU A 27 -11.02 7.47 -3.54
N LYS A 28 -11.16 6.54 -4.48
CA LYS A 28 -11.16 5.09 -4.18
C LYS A 28 -9.85 4.45 -4.61
N SER A 29 -9.03 5.14 -5.39
CA SER A 29 -7.78 4.61 -5.91
C SER A 29 -6.71 5.68 -5.95
N VAL A 30 -5.54 5.34 -5.43
CA VAL A 30 -4.36 6.21 -5.42
C VAL A 30 -3.18 5.37 -5.86
N THR A 31 -2.42 5.92 -6.81
CA THR A 31 -1.14 5.36 -7.25
C THR A 31 -0.05 6.38 -6.98
N PHE A 32 0.98 5.97 -6.26
CA PHE A 32 2.24 6.69 -6.14
C PHE A 32 3.25 6.01 -7.06
N ARG A 33 3.83 6.77 -7.99
CA ARG A 33 4.78 6.25 -8.98
C ARG A 33 6.09 7.01 -8.92
N ASP A 34 7.23 6.32 -8.94
CA ASP A 34 8.55 6.96 -8.95
C ASP A 34 8.76 7.91 -7.75
N MET A 35 8.12 7.60 -6.62
CA MET A 35 8.14 8.44 -5.41
C MET A 35 9.16 7.93 -4.41
N LYS A 36 9.87 8.87 -3.77
CA LYS A 36 10.64 8.59 -2.56
C LYS A 36 9.73 8.65 -1.34
N ILE A 37 9.73 7.59 -0.55
CA ILE A 37 9.01 7.50 0.73
C ILE A 37 9.96 7.94 1.83
N ASP A 38 9.86 9.22 2.21
CA ASP A 38 10.57 9.84 3.32
C ASP A 38 9.57 10.35 4.38
N GLU A 39 10.08 10.94 5.46
CA GLU A 39 9.27 11.46 6.56
C GLU A 39 8.19 12.45 6.08
N ILE A 40 8.54 13.33 5.13
CA ILE A 40 7.61 14.33 4.55
C ILE A 40 6.48 13.63 3.78
N PHE A 41 6.82 12.58 3.02
CA PHE A 41 5.82 11.75 2.35
C PHE A 41 4.89 11.08 3.37
N VAL A 42 5.46 10.47 4.42
CA VAL A 42 4.69 9.76 5.45
C VAL A 42 3.73 10.72 6.14
N GLU A 43 4.19 11.86 6.64
CA GLU A 43 3.33 12.87 7.29
C GLU A 43 2.16 13.28 6.39
N LYS A 44 2.43 13.55 5.10
CA LYS A 44 1.40 13.95 4.14
C LYS A 44 0.44 12.82 3.82
N PHE A 45 0.93 11.59 3.76
CA PHE A 45 0.10 10.40 3.56
C PHE A 45 -0.89 10.24 4.71
N TRP A 46 -0.44 10.40 5.95
CA TRP A 46 -1.31 10.32 7.13
C TRP A 46 -2.34 11.46 7.17
N GLU A 47 -1.96 12.68 6.78
CA GLU A 47 -2.89 13.81 6.65
C GLU A 47 -4.07 13.47 5.71
N LEU A 48 -3.79 12.80 4.59
CA LEU A 48 -4.75 12.64 3.50
C LEU A 48 -5.46 11.30 3.45
N PHE A 49 -4.84 10.24 3.96
CA PHE A 49 -5.24 8.85 3.74
C PHE A 49 -5.26 8.00 5.01
N SER A 50 -5.13 8.58 6.21
CA SER A 50 -5.16 7.84 7.49
C SER A 50 -6.40 6.95 7.69
N SER A 51 -7.54 7.28 7.08
CA SER A 51 -8.76 6.47 7.13
C SER A 51 -8.77 5.25 6.20
N GLY A 52 -7.73 5.06 5.39
CA GLY A 52 -7.68 4.02 4.37
C GLY A 52 -8.14 4.46 2.98
N VAL A 53 -7.85 3.61 1.99
CA VAL A 53 -8.27 3.75 0.59
C VAL A 53 -8.50 2.37 -0.01
N ASP A 54 -9.52 2.20 -0.87
CA ASP A 54 -9.85 0.89 -1.42
C ASP A 54 -8.70 0.30 -2.24
N ASN A 55 -8.05 1.11 -3.08
CA ASN A 55 -6.96 0.69 -3.95
C ASN A 55 -5.73 1.57 -3.73
N LEU A 56 -4.68 1.00 -3.13
CA LEU A 56 -3.42 1.68 -2.88
C LEU A 56 -2.31 1.01 -3.69
N THR A 57 -1.64 1.78 -4.53
CA THR A 57 -0.53 1.29 -5.36
C THR A 57 0.71 2.14 -5.13
N PHE A 58 1.83 1.47 -4.88
CA PHE A 58 3.18 2.00 -4.96
C PHE A 58 3.88 1.31 -6.12
N ASP A 59 4.32 2.08 -7.11
CA ASP A 59 4.99 1.56 -8.29
C ASP A 59 6.33 2.26 -8.47
N GLN A 60 7.42 1.48 -8.46
CA GLN A 60 8.77 2.01 -8.58
C GLN A 60 9.10 3.06 -7.50
N CYS A 61 8.51 2.91 -6.30
CA CYS A 61 8.82 3.77 -5.16
C CYS A 61 10.03 3.23 -4.39
N ASN A 62 10.81 4.12 -3.81
CA ASN A 62 11.96 3.77 -2.99
C ASN A 62 11.86 4.37 -1.59
N LEU A 63 12.36 3.64 -0.60
CA LEU A 63 12.43 4.10 0.78
C LEU A 63 13.63 5.05 0.98
N SER A 64 13.47 6.04 1.84
CA SER A 64 14.60 6.74 2.45
C SER A 64 15.26 5.85 3.54
N GLU A 65 16.51 6.13 3.91
CA GLU A 65 17.29 5.26 4.83
C GLU A 65 16.61 5.05 6.19
N ASP A 66 15.80 6.01 6.65
CA ASP A 66 15.15 6.01 7.96
C ASP A 66 13.63 5.70 7.90
N CYS A 67 13.11 5.21 6.77
CA CYS A 67 11.68 4.93 6.60
C CYS A 67 11.41 3.50 6.16
N ASN A 68 10.25 2.97 6.57
CA ASN A 68 9.72 1.69 6.12
C ASN A 68 8.31 1.86 5.51
N PHE A 69 7.91 0.98 4.59
CA PHE A 69 6.54 0.99 4.06
C PHE A 69 5.48 0.76 5.14
N SER A 70 5.81 0.03 6.20
CA SER A 70 4.93 -0.17 7.36
C SER A 70 4.62 1.13 8.12
N ASP A 71 5.43 2.19 7.97
CA ASP A 71 5.17 3.50 8.60
C ASP A 71 3.99 4.24 7.97
N LEU A 72 3.48 3.77 6.83
CA LEU A 72 2.28 4.29 6.18
C LEU A 72 0.98 3.73 6.78
N PHE A 73 1.07 2.73 7.66
CA PHE A 73 -0.09 2.00 8.16
C PHE A 73 -0.17 2.07 9.69
N ASP A 74 -1.37 2.31 10.20
CA ASP A 74 -1.76 2.08 11.60
C ASP A 74 -2.67 0.86 11.67
N GLY A 75 -2.72 0.15 12.80
CA GLY A 75 -3.45 -1.13 12.95
C GLY A 75 -4.93 -1.13 12.48
N ASP A 76 -5.55 0.05 12.35
CA ASP A 76 -6.91 0.24 11.85
C ASP A 76 -7.00 0.63 10.36
N TYR A 77 -5.88 0.65 9.62
CA TYR A 77 -5.82 1.06 8.22
C TYR A 77 -6.55 0.06 7.33
N GLN A 78 -7.56 0.55 6.60
CA GLN A 78 -8.39 -0.28 5.73
C GLN A 78 -7.96 -0.13 4.27
N VAL A 79 -7.55 -1.24 3.66
CA VAL A 79 -7.23 -1.33 2.22
C VAL A 79 -7.75 -2.64 1.65
N THR A 80 -8.37 -2.57 0.47
CA THR A 80 -8.90 -3.76 -0.22
C THR A 80 -7.90 -4.33 -1.21
N ASN A 81 -7.24 -3.44 -1.98
CA ASN A 81 -6.27 -3.80 -3.01
C ASN A 81 -4.98 -3.06 -2.71
N LEU A 82 -3.96 -3.81 -2.29
CA LEU A 82 -2.65 -3.28 -1.93
C LEU A 82 -1.63 -3.78 -2.94
N SER A 83 -0.90 -2.85 -3.55
CA SER A 83 0.07 -3.16 -4.60
C SER A 83 1.40 -2.46 -4.33
N PHE A 84 2.47 -3.24 -4.32
CA PHE A 84 3.85 -2.78 -4.35
C PHE A 84 4.51 -3.42 -5.56
N THR A 85 4.81 -2.64 -6.60
CA THR A 85 5.45 -3.17 -7.81
C THR A 85 6.77 -2.48 -8.05
N ARG A 86 7.84 -3.25 -8.29
CA ARG A 86 9.19 -2.69 -8.53
C ARG A 86 9.69 -1.77 -7.41
N CYS A 87 9.26 -2.00 -6.16
CA CYS A 87 9.66 -1.21 -5.00
C CYS A 87 10.86 -1.80 -4.26
N GLY A 88 11.27 -3.03 -4.60
CA GLY A 88 12.29 -3.76 -3.87
C GLY A 88 11.83 -4.20 -2.47
N ILE A 89 10.52 -4.41 -2.29
CA ILE A 89 9.96 -4.84 -1.01
C ILE A 89 10.38 -6.27 -0.67
N GLU A 90 10.80 -6.49 0.58
CA GLU A 90 11.25 -7.79 1.08
C GLU A 90 10.19 -8.47 1.97
N LEU A 91 10.42 -9.72 2.38
CA LEU A 91 9.48 -10.48 3.21
C LEU A 91 9.25 -9.83 4.58
N ASP A 92 10.29 -9.27 5.19
CA ASP A 92 10.22 -8.62 6.50
C ASP A 92 9.38 -7.32 6.44
N ASP A 93 9.43 -6.60 5.31
CA ASP A 93 8.56 -5.45 5.07
C ASP A 93 7.10 -5.88 4.97
N ILE A 94 6.83 -6.94 4.22
CA ILE A 94 5.47 -7.49 4.07
C ILE A 94 4.94 -7.94 5.42
N ASP A 95 5.75 -8.62 6.23
CA ASP A 95 5.37 -9.03 7.58
C ASP A 95 4.97 -7.82 8.44
N SER A 96 5.81 -6.78 8.41
CA SER A 96 5.59 -5.54 9.16
C SER A 96 4.33 -4.80 8.70
N ILE A 97 4.07 -4.75 7.40
CA ILE A 97 2.85 -4.16 6.83
C ILE A 97 1.62 -4.96 7.27
N LEU A 98 1.66 -6.30 7.16
CA LEU A 98 0.53 -7.16 7.54
C LEU A 98 0.22 -7.10 9.04
N CYS A 99 1.20 -6.74 9.88
CA CYS A 99 0.98 -6.46 11.30
C CYS A 99 0.29 -5.10 11.56
N ARG A 100 0.34 -4.18 10.60
CA ARG A 100 -0.16 -2.80 10.75
C ARG A 100 -1.36 -2.47 9.87
N VAL A 101 -1.81 -3.35 8.99
CA VAL A 101 -3.06 -3.17 8.23
C VAL A 101 -4.12 -4.09 8.77
N TYR A 102 -5.40 -3.73 8.65
CA TYR A 102 -6.48 -4.64 9.03
C TYR A 102 -6.56 -5.80 8.03
N PRO A 103 -6.09 -7.02 8.39
CA PRO A 103 -5.78 -8.06 7.42
C PRO A 103 -7.02 -8.57 6.67
N TYR A 104 -8.18 -8.53 7.33
CA TYR A 104 -9.44 -9.02 6.79
C TYR A 104 -10.07 -8.10 5.72
N CYS A 105 -9.53 -6.89 5.54
CA CYS A 105 -9.94 -6.00 4.46
C CYS A 105 -9.26 -6.32 3.13
N ILE A 106 -8.03 -6.89 3.16
CA ILE A 106 -7.24 -7.14 1.96
C ILE A 106 -7.86 -8.30 1.17
N LYS A 107 -8.14 -8.05 -0.11
CA LYS A 107 -8.61 -9.06 -1.08
C LYS A 107 -7.58 -9.35 -2.16
N ASN A 108 -6.80 -8.34 -2.54
CA ASN A 108 -5.75 -8.49 -3.54
C ASN A 108 -4.45 -7.89 -3.02
N LEU A 109 -3.38 -8.69 -3.06
CA LEU A 109 -2.02 -8.28 -2.71
C LEU A 109 -1.10 -8.50 -3.92
N ASN A 110 -0.69 -7.43 -4.56
CA ASN A 110 0.19 -7.47 -5.73
C ASN A 110 1.61 -7.06 -5.34
N LEU A 111 2.55 -7.99 -5.47
CA LEU A 111 3.96 -7.85 -5.12
C LEU A 111 4.86 -8.13 -6.33
N THR A 112 4.31 -8.02 -7.54
CA THR A 112 5.02 -8.37 -8.77
C THR A 112 6.27 -7.53 -9.00
N ASN A 113 7.30 -8.17 -9.55
CA ASN A 113 8.58 -7.53 -9.88
C ASN A 113 9.35 -7.00 -8.65
N ASN A 114 9.24 -7.65 -7.50
CA ASN A 114 10.11 -7.39 -6.33
C ASN A 114 11.12 -8.52 -6.06
N GLY A 115 11.19 -9.53 -6.93
CA GLY A 115 12.13 -10.66 -6.78
C GLY A 115 11.72 -11.70 -5.73
N LEU A 116 10.53 -11.56 -5.14
CA LEU A 116 9.96 -12.50 -4.19
C LEU A 116 9.50 -13.79 -4.88
N LYS A 117 9.60 -14.92 -4.16
CA LYS A 117 9.07 -16.20 -4.63
C LYS A 117 7.81 -16.57 -3.87
N HIS A 118 6.88 -17.18 -4.60
CA HIS A 118 5.61 -17.63 -4.03
C HIS A 118 5.79 -18.56 -2.82
N ASP A 119 6.75 -19.49 -2.89
CA ASP A 119 6.99 -20.47 -1.83
C ASP A 119 7.57 -19.86 -0.53
N GLU A 120 8.18 -18.68 -0.63
CA GLU A 120 8.69 -17.94 0.53
C GLU A 120 7.60 -17.07 1.17
N LEU A 121 6.68 -16.53 0.36
CA LEU A 121 5.58 -15.68 0.81
C LEU A 121 4.40 -16.48 1.39
N ALA A 122 4.07 -17.63 0.81
CA ALA A 122 2.89 -18.39 1.21
C ALA A 122 2.88 -18.81 2.70
N PRO A 123 4.00 -19.23 3.32
CA PRO A 123 4.06 -19.49 4.76
C PRO A 123 3.77 -18.23 5.60
N LEU A 124 4.33 -17.07 5.23
CA LEU A 124 4.13 -15.80 5.92
C LEU A 124 2.65 -15.40 5.92
N LEU A 125 1.99 -15.47 4.75
CA LEU A 125 0.56 -15.18 4.63
C LEU A 125 -0.29 -16.12 5.49
N ARG A 126 0.04 -17.42 5.53
CA ARG A 126 -0.68 -18.39 6.37
C ARG A 126 -0.50 -18.13 7.86
N ASP A 127 0.70 -17.75 8.29
CA ASP A 127 0.98 -17.42 9.69
C ASP A 127 0.17 -16.21 10.15
N ARG A 128 0.19 -15.12 9.35
CA ARG A 128 -0.46 -13.86 9.70
C ARG A 128 -1.97 -13.86 9.52
N LEU A 129 -2.47 -14.56 8.53
CA LEU A 129 -3.87 -14.45 8.09
C LEU A 129 -4.66 -15.74 8.35
N GLY A 130 -3.99 -16.82 8.77
CA GLY A 130 -4.62 -18.12 9.02
C GLY A 130 -5.36 -18.64 7.79
N SER A 131 -6.62 -19.02 7.98
CA SER A 131 -7.47 -19.50 6.88
C SER A 131 -7.83 -18.40 5.86
N PHE A 132 -7.77 -17.13 6.25
CA PHE A 132 -8.07 -15.98 5.38
C PHE A 132 -7.00 -15.76 4.31
N ALA A 133 -5.79 -16.31 4.51
CA ALA A 133 -4.76 -16.32 3.46
C ALA A 133 -5.28 -16.91 2.14
N ASN A 134 -6.21 -17.87 2.17
CA ASN A 134 -6.75 -18.52 0.98
C ASN A 134 -7.77 -17.65 0.22
N SER A 135 -8.27 -16.57 0.82
CA SER A 135 -9.20 -15.63 0.16
C SER A 135 -8.51 -14.44 -0.49
N ILE A 136 -7.19 -14.34 -0.35
CA ILE A 136 -6.40 -13.26 -0.95
C ILE A 136 -5.86 -13.75 -2.29
N ASN A 137 -6.12 -12.97 -3.34
CA ASN A 137 -5.40 -13.15 -4.59
C ASN A 137 -4.03 -12.49 -4.44
N CYS A 138 -2.97 -13.29 -4.42
CA CYS A 138 -1.61 -12.81 -4.35
C CYS A 138 -0.88 -13.02 -5.67
N SER A 139 -0.12 -12.02 -6.12
CA SER A 139 0.75 -12.10 -7.30
C SER A 139 2.15 -11.67 -6.91
N VAL A 140 3.16 -12.42 -7.32
CA VAL A 140 4.60 -12.19 -7.06
C VAL A 140 5.38 -12.30 -8.35
#